data_AF-A0A7C2MG08-F1
#
_entry.id   AF-A0A7C2MG08-F1
#
_cell.length_a   1.000
_cell.length_b   1.000
_cell.length_c   1.000
_cell.angle_alpha   90.00
_cell.angle_beta   90.00
_cell.angle_gamma   90.00
#
_symmetry.space_group_name_H-M   'P 1'
#
loop_
_entity.id
_entity.type
_entity.pdbx_description
1 polymer ?
#
loop_
_entity_poly.entity_id
_entity_poly.type
_entity_poly.pdbx_seq_one_letter_code
_entity_poly.pdbx_strand_id
1 'polypeptide(L)'
;MNIAELLERHRREREKLRWEGTFREYFELVTQNPKIARLAHARICDMILAAGVEKINEGQPNEITRYKFFSKELFGIDEAIEKIVEYFKSAAQRLEVRKRILLLMGPVGGGKSTIVTLLKRGLEQYTRTDEGALYGIKGCPMHEEPLHLIPHDLRPEIERHYGIYIEGDLCPRCQYNLEHVYHGRHEDVLVERIVFSEKERIGIGTFSPSDPKSQDITELTGSVDLAVIGEVGVESDPRAYRFDGELNIANRGIMEFIEMLKCDEKFLYSLLTLSQEQSIKTGRFAMIYADEVIISHTNENEYNAFVANKKNEALQDRIIVIRVPYNLRVSDEEKIYKKLLDQSEAPRHVHIAPYTLRVAAMFAVLTRLQPSKRQNIDLIKKMKLYDGQDVDDFKAKDVKELREEAEREGMEGISPRYIINRLSSALVRDGITCLTPIDALRAIRDGFDQHTGISAEDRERYLNLIAMVRKEYDEIAKNEVQRAFVYSFEEMARTLCDKYLDNVEAYCNKEKLKDPITEEEVEPDEKLMRSIEEQIGISENAKNAFRQEILIRISSYARKGRTFDYRSHERLREAIEKKIFADLKDVVRITTTSKTADPDQLRRLNEVIDRLIREHGYCSVCANELLNYVGSLLSRA
;
A
#
# COMPACT_ATOMS: atom_id res chain seq x y z
N MET A 1 -29.36 12.52 8.56
CA MET A 1 -29.82 11.34 9.32
C MET A 1 -29.57 11.60 10.78
N ASN A 2 -30.58 11.40 11.63
CA ASN A 2 -30.40 11.46 13.09
C ASN A 2 -29.85 10.10 13.59
N ILE A 3 -29.19 10.08 14.76
CA ILE A 3 -28.61 8.87 15.36
C ILE A 3 -29.65 7.73 15.51
N ALA A 4 -30.90 8.08 15.81
CA ALA A 4 -31.98 7.10 15.92
C ALA A 4 -32.23 6.34 14.61
N GLU A 5 -32.18 7.03 13.46
CA GLU A 5 -32.35 6.41 12.14
C GLU A 5 -31.17 5.50 11.79
N LEU A 6 -29.95 5.89 12.17
CA LEU A 6 -28.76 5.07 11.97
C LEU A 6 -28.80 3.78 12.80
N LEU A 7 -29.21 3.86 14.07
CA LEU A 7 -29.37 2.69 14.93
C LEU A 7 -30.49 1.76 14.47
N GLU A 8 -31.61 2.31 13.99
CA GLU A 8 -32.70 1.53 13.43
C GLU A 8 -32.26 0.80 12.15
N ARG A 9 -31.52 1.49 11.26
CA ARG A 9 -30.92 0.85 10.08
C ARG A 9 -29.97 -0.28 10.48
N HIS A 10 -29.11 -0.06 11.48
CA HIS A 10 -28.19 -1.08 11.98
C HIS A 10 -28.91 -2.32 12.52
N ARG A 11 -30.03 -2.15 13.25
CA ARG A 11 -30.86 -3.27 13.73
C ARG A 11 -31.46 -4.06 12.56
N ARG A 12 -32.04 -3.38 11.57
CA ARG A 12 -32.62 -4.04 10.39
C ARG A 12 -31.59 -4.78 9.57
N GLU A 13 -30.40 -4.22 9.40
CA GLU A 13 -29.29 -4.90 8.72
C GLU A 13 -28.88 -6.18 9.48
N ARG A 14 -28.85 -6.17 10.81
CA ARG A 14 -28.59 -7.38 11.61
C ARG A 14 -29.71 -8.42 11.53
N GLU A 15 -30.97 -7.99 11.52
CA GLU A 15 -32.12 -8.90 11.40
C GLU A 15 -32.15 -9.60 10.04
N LYS A 16 -31.80 -8.88 8.96
CA LYS A 16 -31.71 -9.48 7.61
C LYS A 16 -30.67 -10.59 7.48
N LEU A 17 -29.65 -10.57 8.34
CA LEU A 17 -28.61 -11.61 8.37
C LEU A 17 -29.01 -12.82 9.19
N ARG A 18 -30.15 -12.81 9.88
CA ARG A 18 -30.60 -13.96 10.65
C ARG A 18 -31.22 -14.99 9.73
N TRP A 19 -30.66 -16.19 9.78
CA TRP A 19 -31.26 -17.38 9.21
C TRP A 19 -31.03 -18.53 10.18
N GLU A 20 -32.07 -19.32 10.39
CA GLU A 20 -32.05 -20.57 11.16
C GLU A 20 -32.90 -21.58 10.41
N GLY A 21 -32.39 -22.81 10.30
CA GLY A 21 -33.05 -23.89 9.61
C GLY A 21 -32.46 -25.24 10.02
N THR A 22 -32.95 -26.29 9.41
CA THR A 22 -32.44 -27.65 9.61
C THR A 22 -31.25 -27.94 8.68
N PHE A 23 -30.48 -28.99 8.97
CA PHE A 23 -29.41 -29.45 8.10
C PHE A 23 -29.92 -29.77 6.69
N ARG A 24 -31.15 -30.29 6.57
CA ARG A 24 -31.81 -30.52 5.27
C ARG A 24 -31.92 -29.23 4.45
N GLU A 25 -32.42 -28.17 5.05
CA GLU A 25 -32.58 -26.86 4.37
C GLU A 25 -31.22 -26.24 4.03
N TYR A 26 -30.23 -26.39 4.92
CA TYR A 26 -28.85 -25.98 4.64
C TYR A 26 -28.25 -26.73 3.44
N PHE A 27 -28.47 -28.05 3.38
CA PHE A 27 -27.97 -28.87 2.27
C PHE A 27 -28.57 -28.42 0.92
N GLU A 28 -29.85 -28.03 0.90
CA GLU A 28 -30.49 -27.41 -0.27
C GLU A 28 -29.83 -26.08 -0.66
N LEU A 29 -29.44 -25.24 0.31
CA LEU A 29 -28.69 -24.01 0.03
C LEU A 29 -27.32 -24.30 -0.60
N VAL A 30 -26.56 -25.26 -0.06
CA VAL A 30 -25.24 -25.61 -0.58
C VAL A 30 -25.31 -26.24 -1.98
N THR A 31 -26.32 -27.08 -2.24
CA THR A 31 -26.51 -27.66 -3.58
C THR A 31 -26.85 -26.61 -4.63
N GLN A 32 -27.58 -25.55 -4.26
CA GLN A 32 -27.84 -24.40 -5.14
C GLN A 32 -26.62 -23.49 -5.30
N ASN A 33 -25.86 -23.29 -4.22
CA ASN A 33 -24.65 -22.47 -4.22
C ASN A 33 -23.51 -23.14 -3.42
N PRO A 34 -22.68 -23.97 -4.08
CA PRO A 34 -21.57 -24.66 -3.40
C PRO A 34 -20.51 -23.73 -2.80
N LYS A 35 -20.52 -22.43 -3.13
CA LYS A 35 -19.59 -21.45 -2.53
C LYS A 35 -19.81 -21.26 -1.02
N ILE A 36 -21.01 -21.56 -0.52
CA ILE A 36 -21.36 -21.44 0.90
C ILE A 36 -20.45 -22.31 1.79
N ALA A 37 -20.09 -23.50 1.29
CA ALA A 37 -19.26 -24.46 2.01
C ALA A 37 -17.76 -24.33 1.68
N ARG A 38 -17.30 -23.19 1.16
CA ARG A 38 -15.87 -22.97 0.87
C ARG A 38 -15.06 -22.89 2.15
N LEU A 39 -13.85 -23.43 2.08
CA LEU A 39 -12.83 -23.38 3.13
C LEU A 39 -12.30 -21.96 3.35
N ALA A 40 -11.68 -21.72 4.51
CA ALA A 40 -11.19 -20.42 4.97
C ALA A 40 -10.32 -19.70 3.94
N HIS A 41 -9.31 -20.38 3.40
CA HIS A 41 -8.39 -19.82 2.40
C HIS A 41 -9.10 -19.39 1.11
N ALA A 42 -10.04 -20.21 0.63
CA ALA A 42 -10.82 -19.90 -0.57
C ALA A 42 -11.73 -18.70 -0.33
N ARG A 43 -12.35 -18.61 0.86
CA ARG A 43 -13.22 -17.49 1.23
C ARG A 43 -12.46 -16.17 1.29
N ILE A 44 -11.25 -16.16 1.86
CA ILE A 44 -10.39 -14.98 1.87
C ILE A 44 -9.98 -14.59 0.45
N CYS A 45 -9.65 -15.57 -0.41
CA CYS A 45 -9.35 -15.32 -1.81
C CYS A 45 -10.54 -14.65 -2.53
N ASP A 46 -11.73 -15.21 -2.37
CA ASP A 46 -12.96 -14.66 -2.96
C ASP A 46 -13.24 -13.25 -2.48
N MET A 47 -13.12 -13.00 -1.17
CA MET A 47 -13.27 -11.68 -0.58
C MET A 47 -12.35 -10.64 -1.22
N ILE A 48 -11.06 -10.98 -1.40
CA ILE A 48 -10.08 -10.06 -2.00
C ILE A 48 -10.45 -9.78 -3.46
N LEU A 49 -10.81 -10.82 -4.22
CA LEU A 49 -11.15 -10.71 -5.64
C LEU A 49 -12.49 -9.99 -5.88
N ALA A 50 -13.47 -10.16 -4.99
CA ALA A 50 -14.77 -9.49 -5.06
C ALA A 50 -14.66 -7.96 -4.97
N ALA A 51 -13.63 -7.43 -4.30
CA ALA A 51 -13.36 -5.99 -4.29
C ALA A 51 -12.88 -5.44 -5.66
N GLY A 52 -12.41 -6.32 -6.55
CA GLY A 52 -11.95 -6.00 -7.90
C GLY A 52 -10.43 -5.90 -8.04
N VAL A 53 -9.96 -6.17 -9.25
CA VAL A 53 -8.54 -6.13 -9.65
C VAL A 53 -8.36 -5.14 -10.79
N GLU A 54 -7.31 -4.35 -10.74
CA GLU A 54 -6.95 -3.37 -11.76
C GLU A 54 -5.52 -3.63 -12.22
N LYS A 55 -5.29 -3.64 -13.53
CA LYS A 55 -3.95 -3.71 -14.12
C LYS A 55 -3.51 -2.32 -14.53
N ILE A 56 -2.42 -1.85 -13.94
CA ILE A 56 -1.81 -0.57 -14.28
C ILE A 56 -0.67 -0.84 -15.25
N ASN A 57 -0.57 -0.04 -16.32
CA ASN A 57 0.43 -0.21 -17.39
C ASN A 57 0.40 -1.60 -18.05
N GLU A 58 -0.81 -2.12 -18.33
CA GLU A 58 -0.98 -3.44 -18.94
C GLU A 58 -0.20 -3.58 -20.26
N GLY A 59 0.53 -4.70 -20.37
CA GLY A 59 1.37 -4.99 -21.54
C GLY A 59 2.69 -4.22 -21.58
N GLN A 60 3.02 -3.46 -20.54
CA GLN A 60 4.31 -2.78 -20.39
C GLN A 60 5.23 -3.51 -19.39
N PRO A 61 6.55 -3.30 -19.46
CA PRO A 61 7.51 -3.93 -18.54
C PRO A 61 7.29 -3.61 -17.05
N ASN A 62 6.54 -2.55 -16.75
CA ASN A 62 6.19 -2.07 -15.41
C ASN A 62 4.70 -2.30 -15.10
N GLU A 63 4.09 -3.35 -15.65
CA GLU A 63 2.74 -3.79 -15.31
C GLU A 63 2.64 -4.07 -13.80
N ILE A 64 1.57 -3.56 -13.17
CA ILE A 64 1.30 -3.76 -11.75
C ILE A 64 -0.13 -4.24 -11.59
N THR A 65 -0.29 -5.38 -10.93
CA THR A 65 -1.60 -5.88 -10.51
C THR A 65 -1.99 -5.22 -9.19
N ARG A 66 -2.96 -4.30 -9.24
CA ARG A 66 -3.49 -3.62 -8.06
C ARG A 66 -4.80 -4.27 -7.60
N TYR A 67 -4.80 -4.75 -6.37
CA TYR A 67 -6.00 -5.31 -5.73
C TYR A 67 -6.74 -4.21 -4.96
N LYS A 68 -7.97 -3.88 -5.38
CA LYS A 68 -8.75 -2.75 -4.82
C LYS A 68 -9.09 -2.93 -3.34
N PHE A 69 -9.10 -4.17 -2.85
CA PHE A 69 -9.25 -4.49 -1.43
C PHE A 69 -8.22 -3.77 -0.54
N PHE A 70 -6.98 -3.64 -1.02
CA PHE A 70 -5.87 -3.05 -0.25
C PHE A 70 -5.59 -1.58 -0.60
N SER A 71 -6.01 -1.12 -1.78
CA SER A 71 -5.51 0.10 -2.42
C SER A 71 -5.85 1.42 -1.71
N LYS A 72 -6.85 1.41 -0.81
CA LYS A 72 -7.21 2.61 -0.02
C LYS A 72 -6.26 2.84 1.15
N GLU A 73 -5.62 1.79 1.64
CA GLU A 73 -4.87 1.80 2.90
C GLU A 73 -3.38 1.48 2.72
N LEU A 74 -3.01 0.77 1.67
CA LEU A 74 -1.64 0.36 1.39
C LEU A 74 -1.20 0.94 0.05
N PHE A 75 -0.01 1.55 0.04
CA PHE A 75 0.56 2.22 -1.13
C PHE A 75 1.97 1.73 -1.37
N GLY A 76 2.32 1.48 -2.64
CA GLY A 76 3.69 1.19 -3.05
C GLY A 76 4.24 -0.20 -2.67
N ILE A 77 3.38 -1.11 -2.20
CA ILE A 77 3.72 -2.50 -1.86
C ILE A 77 2.93 -3.52 -2.70
N ASP A 78 2.47 -3.12 -3.88
CA ASP A 78 1.60 -3.92 -4.76
C ASP A 78 2.20 -5.32 -5.07
N GLU A 79 3.52 -5.43 -5.27
CA GLU A 79 4.20 -6.72 -5.51
C GLU A 79 4.12 -7.69 -4.31
N ALA A 80 4.23 -7.17 -3.08
CA ALA A 80 4.10 -7.99 -1.88
C ALA A 80 2.65 -8.45 -1.70
N ILE A 81 1.69 -7.58 -1.99
CA ILE A 81 0.26 -7.91 -2.01
C ILE A 81 -0.04 -8.98 -3.07
N GLU A 82 0.53 -8.87 -4.26
CA GLU A 82 0.34 -9.85 -5.32
C GLU A 82 0.79 -11.25 -4.88
N LYS A 83 1.96 -11.38 -4.26
CA LYS A 83 2.43 -12.65 -3.68
C LYS A 83 1.49 -13.21 -2.61
N ILE A 84 0.92 -12.35 -1.76
CA ILE A 84 -0.08 -12.76 -0.76
C ILE A 84 -1.34 -13.30 -1.45
N VAL A 85 -1.80 -12.64 -2.51
CA VAL A 85 -2.98 -13.10 -3.25
C VAL A 85 -2.68 -14.38 -4.03
N GLU A 86 -1.47 -14.54 -4.58
CA GLU A 86 -1.04 -15.79 -5.21
C GLU A 86 -1.01 -16.97 -4.23
N TYR A 87 -0.57 -16.73 -2.99
CA TYR A 87 -0.68 -17.70 -1.90
C TYR A 87 -2.14 -18.11 -1.69
N PHE A 88 -3.06 -17.16 -1.55
CA PHE A 88 -4.49 -17.47 -1.37
C PHE A 88 -5.12 -18.14 -2.59
N LYS A 89 -4.75 -17.76 -3.82
CA LYS A 89 -5.20 -18.43 -5.05
C LYS A 89 -4.75 -19.88 -5.10
N SER A 90 -3.50 -20.15 -4.73
CA SER A 90 -2.94 -21.51 -4.68
C SER A 90 -3.59 -22.34 -3.58
N ALA A 91 -3.77 -21.77 -2.38
CA ALA A 91 -4.43 -22.43 -1.26
C ALA A 91 -5.92 -22.69 -1.52
N ALA A 92 -6.61 -21.81 -2.25
CA ALA A 92 -8.01 -21.98 -2.65
C ALA A 92 -8.23 -23.20 -3.57
N GLN A 93 -7.20 -23.63 -4.30
CA GLN A 93 -7.23 -24.82 -5.14
C GLN A 93 -6.92 -26.12 -4.37
N ARG A 94 -6.91 -26.06 -3.02
CA ARG A 94 -6.66 -27.21 -2.13
C ARG A 94 -5.27 -27.84 -2.29
N LEU A 95 -4.30 -27.05 -2.74
CA LEU A 95 -2.89 -27.45 -2.79
C LEU A 95 -2.28 -27.52 -1.39
N GLU A 96 -1.17 -28.24 -1.23
CA GLU A 96 -0.45 -28.37 0.06
C GLU A 96 -0.07 -27.04 0.70
N VAL A 97 0.02 -25.96 -0.08
CA VAL A 97 0.23 -24.58 0.37
C VAL A 97 -0.77 -24.15 1.44
N ARG A 98 -2.00 -24.68 1.44
CA ARG A 98 -3.04 -24.45 2.47
C ARG A 98 -2.61 -24.90 3.87
N LYS A 99 -1.74 -25.91 3.93
CA LYS A 99 -1.20 -26.51 5.15
C LYS A 99 0.09 -25.81 5.61
N ARG A 100 0.21 -24.50 5.36
CA ARG A 100 1.40 -23.73 5.71
C ARG A 100 1.02 -22.39 6.31
N ILE A 101 1.81 -21.96 7.29
CA ILE A 101 1.68 -20.69 8.00
C ILE A 101 2.17 -19.57 7.09
N LEU A 102 1.35 -18.54 6.88
CA LEU A 102 1.77 -17.35 6.14
C LEU A 102 2.51 -16.38 7.07
N LEU A 103 3.80 -16.20 6.87
CA LEU A 103 4.64 -15.28 7.65
C LEU A 103 5.01 -14.05 6.83
N LEU A 104 4.49 -12.89 7.23
CA LEU A 104 4.87 -11.59 6.67
C LEU A 104 6.15 -11.10 7.37
N MET A 105 7.23 -10.92 6.63
CA MET A 105 8.53 -10.55 7.18
C MET A 105 9.05 -9.27 6.51
N GLY A 106 9.52 -8.31 7.32
CA GLY A 106 9.97 -7.02 6.81
C GLY A 106 10.25 -6.01 7.91
N PRO A 107 10.65 -4.78 7.59
CA PRO A 107 10.98 -3.78 8.58
C PRO A 107 9.76 -3.27 9.35
N VAL A 108 10.01 -2.65 10.51
CA VAL A 108 8.97 -2.10 11.39
C VAL A 108 8.25 -0.94 10.71
N GLY A 109 6.92 -0.99 10.64
CA GLY A 109 6.14 0.04 9.95
C GLY A 109 6.02 -0.15 8.43
N GLY A 110 6.48 -1.28 7.87
CA GLY A 110 6.26 -1.65 6.47
C GLY A 110 4.83 -2.09 6.10
N GLY A 111 3.83 -1.89 6.97
CA GLY A 111 2.42 -2.22 6.67
C GLY A 111 1.98 -3.67 6.91
N LYS A 112 2.85 -4.54 7.42
CA LYS A 112 2.52 -5.97 7.70
C LYS A 112 1.27 -6.17 8.56
N SER A 113 1.23 -5.58 9.76
CA SER A 113 0.08 -5.69 10.66
C SER A 113 -1.17 -5.02 10.07
N THR A 114 -1.00 -3.99 9.24
CA THR A 114 -2.10 -3.37 8.49
C THR A 114 -2.71 -4.34 7.48
N ILE A 115 -1.90 -5.14 6.77
CA ILE A 115 -2.40 -6.19 5.87
C ILE A 115 -3.27 -7.17 6.64
N VAL A 116 -2.79 -7.70 7.77
CA VAL A 116 -3.55 -8.65 8.59
C VAL A 116 -4.84 -8.02 9.12
N THR A 117 -4.77 -6.78 9.60
CA THR A 117 -5.95 -6.02 10.05
C THR A 117 -6.99 -5.85 8.93
N LEU A 118 -6.55 -5.57 7.70
CA LEU A 118 -7.45 -5.45 6.55
C LEU A 118 -8.10 -6.79 6.21
N LEU A 119 -7.36 -7.89 6.23
CA LEU A 119 -7.91 -9.22 6.01
C LEU A 119 -8.99 -9.57 7.05
N LYS A 120 -8.72 -9.34 8.35
CA LYS A 120 -9.69 -9.59 9.44
C LYS A 120 -10.94 -8.74 9.27
N ARG A 121 -10.79 -7.41 9.12
CA ARG A 121 -11.92 -6.48 8.91
C ARG A 121 -12.70 -6.78 7.63
N GLY A 122 -11.99 -7.10 6.56
CA GLY A 122 -12.59 -7.49 5.30
C GLY A 122 -13.43 -8.75 5.45
N LEU A 123 -12.96 -9.73 6.21
CA LEU A 123 -13.65 -11.00 6.39
C LEU A 123 -14.94 -10.81 7.22
N GLU A 124 -14.89 -9.95 8.24
CA GLU A 124 -16.10 -9.54 8.95
C GLU A 124 -17.11 -8.85 8.03
N GLN A 125 -16.66 -7.98 7.12
CA GLN A 125 -17.55 -7.30 6.19
C GLN A 125 -18.11 -8.26 5.12
N TYR A 126 -17.27 -9.15 4.63
CA TYR A 126 -17.62 -10.12 3.60
C TYR A 126 -18.65 -11.13 4.10
N THR A 127 -18.51 -11.63 5.33
CA THR A 127 -19.50 -12.56 5.92
C THR A 127 -20.89 -11.95 6.16
N ARG A 128 -21.01 -10.61 6.08
CA ARG A 128 -22.30 -9.89 6.10
C ARG A 128 -22.93 -9.75 4.71
N THR A 129 -22.29 -10.21 3.64
CA THR A 129 -22.88 -10.22 2.30
C THR A 129 -23.50 -11.58 1.98
N ASP A 130 -24.31 -11.63 0.93
CA ASP A 130 -24.85 -12.89 0.42
C ASP A 130 -23.75 -13.76 -0.24
N GLU A 131 -22.73 -13.13 -0.83
CA GLU A 131 -21.59 -13.84 -1.44
C GLU A 131 -20.66 -14.47 -0.40
N GLY A 132 -20.44 -13.79 0.73
CA GLY A 132 -19.64 -14.30 1.84
C GLY A 132 -20.43 -15.17 2.82
N ALA A 133 -21.54 -15.74 2.36
CA ALA A 133 -22.43 -16.51 3.20
C ALA A 133 -21.79 -17.68 3.94
N LEU A 134 -21.97 -17.71 5.26
CA LEU A 134 -21.43 -18.75 6.13
C LEU A 134 -22.47 -19.20 7.15
N TYR A 135 -22.64 -20.51 7.28
CA TYR A 135 -23.56 -21.12 8.24
C TYR A 135 -22.82 -22.11 9.12
N GLY A 136 -23.28 -22.30 10.35
CA GLY A 136 -22.70 -23.21 11.32
C GLY A 136 -23.76 -23.99 12.08
N ILE A 137 -23.38 -25.14 12.63
CA ILE A 137 -24.26 -25.92 13.51
C ILE A 137 -24.63 -25.05 14.72
N LYS A 138 -25.94 -24.90 14.99
CA LYS A 138 -26.45 -24.01 16.03
C LYS A 138 -25.98 -24.48 17.41
N GLY A 139 -25.38 -23.56 18.17
CA GLY A 139 -24.83 -23.86 19.50
C GLY A 139 -23.49 -24.60 19.48
N CYS A 140 -22.85 -24.76 18.33
CA CYS A 140 -21.47 -25.21 18.26
C CYS A 140 -20.52 -24.10 18.74
N PRO A 141 -19.60 -24.37 19.68
CA PRO A 141 -18.63 -23.38 20.16
C PRO A 141 -17.57 -22.99 19.09
N MET A 142 -17.39 -23.81 18.05
CA MET A 142 -16.43 -23.61 16.96
C MET A 142 -17.09 -23.23 15.63
N HIS A 143 -18.41 -22.97 15.64
CA HIS A 143 -19.19 -22.68 14.43
C HIS A 143 -19.00 -23.70 13.30
N GLU A 144 -19.08 -24.99 13.67
CA GLU A 144 -18.77 -26.14 12.81
C GLU A 144 -19.49 -26.11 11.46
N GLU A 145 -18.80 -26.56 10.43
CA GLU A 145 -19.37 -26.74 9.09
C GLU A 145 -20.49 -27.81 9.10
N PRO A 146 -21.75 -27.46 8.79
CA PRO A 146 -22.84 -28.43 8.88
C PRO A 146 -22.69 -29.63 7.95
N LEU A 147 -21.94 -29.53 6.84
CA LEU A 147 -21.66 -30.70 5.98
C LEU A 147 -20.90 -31.82 6.70
N HIS A 148 -20.25 -31.55 7.84
CA HIS A 148 -19.64 -32.59 8.67
C HIS A 148 -20.65 -33.55 9.29
N LEU A 149 -21.94 -33.19 9.33
CA LEU A 149 -23.02 -34.09 9.70
C LEU A 149 -23.16 -35.27 8.74
N ILE A 150 -22.63 -35.18 7.52
CA ILE A 150 -22.67 -36.28 6.55
C ILE A 150 -21.63 -37.35 6.94
N PRO A 151 -22.07 -38.60 7.21
CA PRO A 151 -21.18 -39.73 7.45
C PRO A 151 -20.16 -39.94 6.34
N HIS A 152 -18.93 -40.36 6.70
CA HIS A 152 -17.80 -40.50 5.76
C HIS A 152 -18.08 -41.41 4.58
N ASP A 153 -18.83 -42.48 4.79
CA ASP A 153 -19.23 -43.45 3.77
C ASP A 153 -20.15 -42.86 2.69
N LEU A 154 -20.89 -41.80 3.00
CA LEU A 154 -21.77 -41.12 2.05
C LEU A 154 -21.08 -39.99 1.28
N ARG A 155 -19.97 -39.43 1.78
CA ARG A 155 -19.29 -38.27 1.18
C ARG A 155 -18.84 -38.50 -0.28
N PRO A 156 -18.29 -39.67 -0.68
CA PRO A 156 -17.95 -39.93 -2.08
C PRO A 156 -19.15 -39.93 -3.02
N GLU A 157 -20.35 -40.26 -2.51
CA GLU A 157 -21.58 -40.17 -3.29
C GLU A 157 -22.04 -38.72 -3.44
N ILE A 158 -21.96 -37.94 -2.37
CA ILE A 158 -22.30 -36.51 -2.37
C ILE A 158 -21.40 -35.73 -3.33
N GLU A 159 -20.08 -35.97 -3.30
CA GLU A 159 -19.14 -35.30 -4.21
C GLU A 159 -19.44 -35.66 -5.68
N ARG A 160 -19.75 -36.93 -5.98
CA ARG A 160 -20.09 -37.36 -7.34
C ARG A 160 -21.39 -36.76 -7.87
N HIS A 161 -22.43 -36.70 -7.04
CA HIS A 161 -23.77 -36.25 -7.48
C HIS A 161 -23.94 -34.73 -7.44
N TYR A 162 -23.35 -34.06 -6.45
CA TYR A 162 -23.58 -32.63 -6.20
C TYR A 162 -22.33 -31.77 -6.42
N GLY A 163 -21.14 -32.37 -6.61
CA GLY A 163 -19.89 -31.63 -6.73
C GLY A 163 -19.45 -30.95 -5.41
N ILE A 164 -20.01 -31.39 -4.29
CA ILE A 164 -19.73 -30.83 -2.95
C ILE A 164 -18.61 -31.63 -2.32
N TYR A 165 -17.48 -30.97 -2.08
CA TYR A 165 -16.35 -31.53 -1.38
C TYR A 165 -16.48 -31.30 0.13
N ILE A 166 -16.26 -32.35 0.93
CA ILE A 166 -16.41 -32.32 2.38
C ILE A 166 -15.10 -32.79 3.02
N GLU A 167 -14.50 -31.92 3.82
CA GLU A 167 -13.27 -32.17 4.56
C GLU A 167 -13.50 -31.85 6.04
N GLY A 168 -12.97 -32.69 6.93
CA GLY A 168 -13.09 -32.53 8.38
C GLY A 168 -14.14 -33.40 9.04
N ASP A 169 -14.29 -33.24 10.34
CA ASP A 169 -15.10 -34.07 11.24
C ASP A 169 -15.87 -33.22 12.23
N LEU A 170 -17.01 -33.71 12.70
CA LEU A 170 -17.78 -33.04 13.76
C LEU A 170 -16.93 -32.87 15.01
N CYS A 171 -16.89 -31.65 15.57
CA CYS A 171 -16.29 -31.44 16.87
C CYS A 171 -16.99 -32.27 17.96
N PRO A 172 -16.29 -32.57 19.08
CA PRO A 172 -16.84 -33.44 20.14
C PRO A 172 -18.19 -32.99 20.69
N ARG A 173 -18.43 -31.66 20.75
CA ARG A 173 -19.71 -31.11 21.20
C ARG A 173 -20.85 -31.41 20.24
N CYS A 174 -20.62 -31.23 18.94
CA CYS A 174 -21.63 -31.50 17.91
C CYS A 174 -21.92 -33.00 17.80
N GLN A 175 -20.89 -33.84 17.89
CA GLN A 175 -21.06 -35.29 17.94
C GLN A 175 -21.93 -35.72 19.12
N TYR A 176 -21.63 -35.23 20.33
CA TYR A 176 -22.42 -35.49 21.53
C TYR A 176 -23.90 -35.08 21.33
N ASN A 177 -24.13 -33.87 20.80
CA ASN A 177 -25.49 -33.38 20.58
C ASN A 177 -26.24 -34.23 19.53
N LEU A 178 -25.58 -34.63 18.44
CA LEU A 178 -26.18 -35.49 17.43
C LEU A 178 -26.67 -36.82 18.04
N GLU A 179 -25.85 -37.46 18.87
CA GLU A 179 -26.19 -38.74 19.49
C GLU A 179 -27.26 -38.62 20.58
N HIS A 180 -27.15 -37.61 21.46
CA HIS A 180 -27.96 -37.52 22.68
C HIS A 180 -29.17 -36.59 22.58
N VAL A 181 -29.12 -35.54 21.76
CA VAL A 181 -30.20 -34.56 21.58
C VAL A 181 -31.03 -34.88 20.33
N TYR A 182 -30.36 -35.18 19.22
CA TYR A 182 -31.02 -35.47 17.95
C TYR A 182 -31.23 -36.97 17.69
N HIS A 183 -30.72 -37.84 18.56
CA HIS A 183 -30.84 -39.31 18.47
C HIS A 183 -30.39 -39.88 17.11
N GLY A 184 -29.30 -39.32 16.57
CA GLY A 184 -28.74 -39.72 15.28
C GLY A 184 -29.50 -39.20 14.05
N ARG A 185 -30.52 -38.35 14.21
CA ARG A 185 -31.22 -37.72 13.07
C ARG A 185 -30.43 -36.51 12.58
N HIS A 186 -29.52 -36.77 11.65
CA HIS A 186 -28.62 -35.77 11.06
C HIS A 186 -29.40 -34.63 10.37
N GLU A 187 -30.51 -34.96 9.71
CA GLU A 187 -31.34 -34.03 8.95
C GLU A 187 -32.04 -32.98 9.80
N ASP A 188 -32.29 -33.28 11.08
CA ASP A 188 -33.04 -32.43 12.01
C ASP A 188 -32.13 -31.44 12.76
N VAL A 189 -30.81 -31.58 12.64
CA VAL A 189 -29.85 -30.73 13.34
C VAL A 189 -30.01 -29.28 12.91
N LEU A 190 -30.15 -28.38 13.88
CA LEU A 190 -30.31 -26.95 13.62
C LEU A 190 -29.01 -26.30 13.16
N VAL A 191 -29.13 -25.43 12.17
CA VAL A 191 -28.06 -24.65 11.54
C VAL A 191 -28.45 -23.18 11.61
N GLU A 192 -27.47 -22.30 11.82
CA GLU A 192 -27.67 -20.85 11.88
C GLU A 192 -26.68 -20.10 10.98
N ARG A 193 -27.05 -18.91 10.55
CA ARG A 193 -26.14 -17.99 9.85
C ARG A 193 -25.10 -17.43 10.81
N ILE A 194 -23.84 -17.51 10.41
CA ILE A 194 -22.69 -16.99 11.16
C ILE A 194 -22.15 -15.74 10.47
N VAL A 195 -21.82 -14.75 11.29
CA VAL A 195 -21.14 -13.50 10.88
C VAL A 195 -19.89 -13.38 11.71
N PHE A 196 -18.74 -13.26 11.05
CA PHE A 196 -17.46 -13.17 11.75
C PHE A 196 -17.31 -11.84 12.48
N SER A 197 -16.61 -11.90 13.60
CA SER A 197 -16.26 -10.76 14.42
C SER A 197 -15.05 -11.07 15.28
N GLU A 198 -13.99 -10.27 15.14
CA GLU A 198 -12.84 -10.34 16.04
C GLU A 198 -13.27 -9.97 17.48
N LYS A 199 -14.11 -8.94 17.61
CA LYS A 199 -14.58 -8.46 18.91
C LYS A 199 -15.41 -9.49 19.67
N GLU A 200 -16.33 -10.15 18.98
CA GLU A 200 -17.20 -11.16 19.59
C GLU A 200 -16.56 -12.57 19.58
N ARG A 201 -15.29 -12.69 19.13
CA ARG A 201 -14.56 -13.96 19.03
C ARG A 201 -15.31 -14.99 18.16
N ILE A 202 -15.60 -14.64 16.91
CA ILE A 202 -16.29 -15.51 15.95
C ILE A 202 -15.48 -15.56 14.65
N GLY A 203 -14.83 -16.70 14.36
CA GLY A 203 -14.08 -16.95 13.13
C GLY A 203 -12.77 -16.15 13.00
N ILE A 204 -12.40 -15.38 14.03
CA ILE A 204 -11.18 -14.58 14.03
C ILE A 204 -10.54 -14.70 15.43
N GLY A 205 -9.43 -15.43 15.50
CA GLY A 205 -8.60 -15.57 16.70
C GLY A 205 -7.37 -14.68 16.63
N THR A 206 -6.88 -14.23 17.77
CA THR A 206 -5.65 -13.41 17.84
C THR A 206 -4.86 -13.77 19.09
N PHE A 207 -3.63 -14.22 18.89
CA PHE A 207 -2.70 -14.58 19.94
C PHE A 207 -1.49 -13.66 19.95
N SER A 208 -1.09 -13.21 21.14
CA SER A 208 0.11 -12.42 21.36
C SER A 208 0.98 -13.11 22.42
N PRO A 209 2.29 -13.28 22.17
CA PRO A 209 3.19 -13.87 23.14
C PRO A 209 3.27 -12.99 24.38
N SER A 210 3.17 -13.64 25.54
CA SER A 210 3.33 -13.04 26.87
C SER A 210 4.55 -13.63 27.57
N ASP A 211 4.78 -13.32 28.85
CA ASP A 211 5.87 -13.96 29.60
C ASP A 211 5.69 -15.51 29.56
N PRO A 212 6.68 -16.27 29.07
CA PRO A 212 6.60 -17.73 28.91
C PRO A 212 6.20 -18.48 30.18
N LYS A 213 6.53 -17.92 31.36
CA LYS A 213 6.21 -18.53 32.66
C LYS A 213 4.74 -18.40 33.05
N SER A 214 4.06 -17.38 32.53
CA SER A 214 2.65 -17.12 32.81
C SER A 214 1.70 -17.63 31.73
N GLN A 215 2.23 -17.99 30.56
CA GLN A 215 1.41 -18.31 29.41
C GLN A 215 1.00 -19.78 29.39
N ASP A 216 -0.30 -20.04 29.18
CA ASP A 216 -0.87 -21.39 29.20
C ASP A 216 -1.33 -21.83 27.79
N ILE A 217 -1.15 -23.11 27.46
CA ILE A 217 -1.57 -23.68 26.17
C ILE A 217 -3.09 -23.69 25.98
N THR A 218 -3.83 -23.60 27.09
CA THR A 218 -5.29 -23.46 27.11
C THR A 218 -5.78 -22.17 26.44
N GLU A 219 -4.94 -21.12 26.34
CA GLU A 219 -5.25 -19.94 25.54
C GLU A 219 -5.47 -20.29 24.06
N LEU A 220 -4.76 -21.30 23.54
CA LEU A 220 -4.93 -21.76 22.16
C LEU A 220 -5.98 -22.85 22.01
N THR A 221 -6.06 -23.77 22.98
CA THR A 221 -6.83 -25.03 22.83
C THR A 221 -8.07 -25.11 23.72
N GLY A 222 -8.41 -24.05 24.45
CA GLY A 222 -9.54 -24.01 25.37
C GLY A 222 -9.24 -24.63 26.72
N SER A 223 -10.24 -24.69 27.58
CA SER A 223 -10.06 -25.07 28.98
C SER A 223 -11.13 -26.02 29.49
N VAL A 224 -10.80 -26.75 30.55
CA VAL A 224 -11.72 -27.62 31.26
C VAL A 224 -12.64 -26.78 32.18
N ASP A 225 -13.94 -27.10 32.19
CA ASP A 225 -14.91 -26.51 33.10
C ASP A 225 -15.08 -27.38 34.36
N LEU A 226 -14.40 -26.98 35.43
CA LEU A 226 -14.39 -27.71 36.70
C LEU A 226 -15.78 -27.82 37.35
N ALA A 227 -16.69 -26.87 37.10
CA ALA A 227 -18.03 -26.92 37.66
C ALA A 227 -18.85 -28.04 36.98
N VAL A 228 -18.80 -28.10 35.66
CA VAL A 228 -19.50 -29.15 34.88
C VAL A 228 -18.88 -30.53 35.13
N ILE A 229 -17.58 -30.62 35.38
CA ILE A 229 -16.95 -31.89 35.81
C ILE A 229 -17.60 -32.45 37.06
N GLY A 230 -18.00 -31.61 38.02
CA GLY A 230 -18.71 -32.06 39.22
C GLY A 230 -20.03 -32.77 38.91
N GLU A 231 -20.65 -32.47 37.77
CA GLU A 231 -21.91 -33.06 37.31
C GLU A 231 -21.70 -34.30 36.44
N VAL A 232 -20.75 -34.26 35.49
CA VAL A 232 -20.54 -35.33 34.49
C VAL A 232 -19.47 -36.34 34.87
N GLY A 233 -18.61 -36.02 35.84
CA GLY A 233 -17.65 -36.93 36.47
C GLY A 233 -16.36 -37.21 35.70
N VAL A 234 -16.22 -36.78 34.42
CA VAL A 234 -15.01 -37.01 33.60
C VAL A 234 -14.64 -35.81 32.74
N GLU A 235 -13.34 -35.53 32.65
CA GLU A 235 -12.78 -34.44 31.79
C GLU A 235 -12.98 -34.68 30.29
N SER A 236 -13.16 -35.94 29.88
CA SER A 236 -13.34 -36.34 28.48
C SER A 236 -14.77 -36.18 27.98
N ASP A 237 -15.73 -35.78 28.83
CA ASP A 237 -17.08 -35.45 28.38
C ASP A 237 -17.03 -34.09 27.65
N PRO A 238 -17.48 -34.00 26.38
CA PRO A 238 -17.49 -32.74 25.63
C PRO A 238 -18.21 -31.60 26.35
N ARG A 239 -19.15 -31.92 27.26
CA ARG A 239 -19.88 -30.95 28.08
C ARG A 239 -19.02 -30.24 29.10
N ALA A 240 -18.02 -30.94 29.65
CA ALA A 240 -17.07 -30.44 30.64
C ALA A 240 -15.89 -29.68 30.03
N TYR A 241 -15.85 -29.48 28.71
CA TYR A 241 -14.78 -28.74 28.05
C TYR A 241 -15.32 -27.50 27.34
N ARG A 242 -14.63 -26.37 27.53
CA ARG A 242 -14.84 -25.11 26.82
C ARG A 242 -13.89 -25.07 25.63
N PHE A 243 -14.47 -25.16 24.44
CA PHE A 243 -13.76 -25.04 23.17
C PHE A 243 -13.67 -23.57 22.77
N ASP A 244 -13.02 -22.75 23.60
CA ASP A 244 -12.97 -21.29 23.50
C ASP A 244 -11.54 -20.73 23.31
N GLY A 245 -10.56 -21.61 23.12
CA GLY A 245 -9.19 -21.23 22.77
C GLY A 245 -9.11 -20.56 21.40
N GLU A 246 -8.07 -19.77 21.16
CA GLU A 246 -7.97 -18.98 19.93
C GLU A 246 -8.03 -19.82 18.64
N LEU A 247 -7.51 -21.06 18.65
CA LEU A 247 -7.61 -21.98 17.49
C LEU A 247 -9.02 -22.58 17.35
N ASN A 248 -9.79 -22.66 18.44
CA ASN A 248 -11.20 -23.05 18.37
C ASN A 248 -12.04 -21.92 17.78
N ILE A 249 -11.76 -20.69 18.21
CA ILE A 249 -12.45 -19.46 17.80
C ILE A 249 -12.18 -19.11 16.33
N ALA A 250 -10.94 -19.29 15.87
CA ALA A 250 -10.52 -18.98 14.51
C ALA A 250 -11.01 -19.99 13.46
N ASN A 251 -11.66 -21.09 13.88
CA ASN A 251 -12.15 -22.12 12.97
C ASN A 251 -13.00 -21.52 11.84
N ARG A 252 -12.76 -22.04 10.63
CA ARG A 252 -13.30 -21.56 9.36
C ARG A 252 -12.88 -20.13 9.02
N GLY A 253 -11.89 -19.53 9.66
CA GLY A 253 -11.51 -18.14 9.44
C GLY A 253 -10.03 -17.86 9.56
N ILE A 254 -9.66 -16.86 10.36
CA ILE A 254 -8.27 -16.37 10.46
C ILE A 254 -7.77 -16.51 11.89
N MET A 255 -6.58 -17.08 12.03
CA MET A 255 -5.80 -17.07 13.25
C MET A 255 -4.57 -16.18 13.09
N GLU A 256 -4.53 -15.02 13.78
CA GLU A 256 -3.34 -14.17 13.82
C GLU A 256 -2.44 -14.54 15.00
N PHE A 257 -1.17 -14.85 14.72
CA PHE A 257 -0.12 -14.85 15.74
C PHE A 257 0.69 -13.56 15.61
N ILE A 258 0.59 -12.67 16.60
CA ILE A 258 1.39 -11.44 16.64
C ILE A 258 2.80 -11.81 17.09
N GLU A 259 3.82 -11.57 16.26
CA GLU A 259 5.22 -11.89 16.58
C GLU A 259 5.43 -13.36 17.00
N MET A 260 4.88 -14.30 16.21
CA MET A 260 4.88 -15.75 16.49
C MET A 260 6.26 -16.30 16.88
N LEU A 261 7.34 -15.77 16.32
CA LEU A 261 8.70 -16.26 16.55
C LEU A 261 9.22 -16.00 17.97
N LYS A 262 8.51 -15.21 18.79
CA LYS A 262 8.78 -15.01 20.22
C LYS A 262 8.06 -16.02 21.11
N CYS A 263 7.17 -16.85 20.55
CA CYS A 263 6.41 -17.83 21.32
C CYS A 263 7.33 -18.92 21.88
N ASP A 264 6.96 -19.46 23.04
CA ASP A 264 7.60 -20.65 23.60
C ASP A 264 7.42 -21.86 22.67
N GLU A 265 8.42 -22.77 22.67
CA GLU A 265 8.45 -24.00 21.85
C GLU A 265 7.12 -24.79 21.94
N LYS A 266 6.48 -24.84 23.11
CA LYS A 266 5.21 -25.57 23.31
C LYS A 266 4.06 -25.07 22.42
N PHE A 267 3.98 -23.77 22.17
CA PHE A 267 2.95 -23.19 21.29
C PHE A 267 3.27 -23.45 19.83
N LEU A 268 4.55 -23.38 19.47
CA LEU A 268 5.04 -23.69 18.12
C LEU A 268 4.76 -25.15 17.72
N TYR A 269 4.84 -26.09 18.66
CA TYR A 269 4.44 -27.48 18.41
C TYR A 269 2.95 -27.64 18.08
N SER A 270 2.07 -26.86 18.71
CA SER A 270 0.64 -26.90 18.39
C SER A 270 0.38 -26.40 16.96
N LEU A 271 1.12 -25.38 16.53
CA LEU A 271 1.09 -24.88 15.15
C LEU A 271 1.66 -25.88 14.14
N LEU A 272 2.67 -26.66 14.51
CA LEU A 272 3.18 -27.75 13.66
C LEU A 272 2.08 -28.78 13.37
N THR A 273 1.38 -29.23 14.40
CA THR A 273 0.30 -30.21 14.21
C THR A 273 -0.83 -29.64 13.35
N LEU A 274 -1.26 -28.41 13.62
CA LEU A 274 -2.28 -27.75 12.83
C LEU A 274 -1.85 -27.53 11.37
N SER A 275 -0.62 -27.05 11.14
CA SER A 275 -0.10 -26.87 9.78
C SER A 275 0.18 -28.20 9.08
N GLN A 276 0.33 -29.33 9.77
CA GLN A 276 0.54 -30.63 9.11
C GLN A 276 -0.76 -31.38 8.84
N GLU A 277 -1.64 -31.43 9.84
CA GLU A 277 -2.81 -32.30 9.89
C GLU A 277 -4.13 -31.54 9.76
N GLN A 278 -4.10 -30.20 9.81
CA GLN A 278 -5.31 -29.35 9.93
C GLN A 278 -6.17 -29.75 11.11
N SER A 279 -5.50 -30.06 12.22
CA SER A 279 -6.16 -30.49 13.43
C SER A 279 -5.43 -29.97 14.67
N ILE A 280 -6.19 -29.77 15.74
CA ILE A 280 -5.70 -29.27 17.03
C ILE A 280 -5.88 -30.34 18.10
N LYS A 281 -4.85 -30.50 18.94
CA LYS A 281 -4.93 -31.38 20.11
C LYS A 281 -5.53 -30.62 21.28
N THR A 282 -6.73 -31.02 21.70
CA THR A 282 -7.49 -30.35 22.75
C THR A 282 -7.74 -31.30 23.92
N GLY A 283 -7.16 -31.03 25.09
CA GLY A 283 -7.32 -31.85 26.29
C GLY A 283 -7.15 -33.36 26.04
N ARG A 284 -8.11 -34.17 26.53
CA ARG A 284 -8.15 -35.63 26.33
C ARG A 284 -8.94 -36.06 25.08
N PHE A 285 -9.39 -35.12 24.25
CA PHE A 285 -10.15 -35.44 23.05
C PHE A 285 -9.24 -35.98 21.93
N ALA A 286 -9.84 -36.62 20.93
CA ALA A 286 -9.17 -36.87 19.66
C ALA A 286 -8.73 -35.54 19.01
N MET A 287 -7.88 -35.63 17.98
CA MET A 287 -7.53 -34.46 17.17
C MET A 287 -8.81 -33.87 16.57
N ILE A 288 -9.02 -32.57 16.78
CA ILE A 288 -10.21 -31.86 16.29
C ILE A 288 -9.83 -31.14 15.00
N TYR A 289 -10.59 -31.34 13.93
CA TYR A 289 -10.37 -30.66 12.66
C TYR A 289 -10.50 -29.13 12.83
N ALA A 290 -9.64 -28.37 12.16
CA ALA A 290 -9.67 -26.92 12.13
C ALA A 290 -9.35 -26.42 10.71
N ASP A 291 -10.32 -25.74 10.09
CA ASP A 291 -10.13 -25.07 8.80
C ASP A 291 -9.78 -23.61 9.04
N GLU A 292 -8.50 -23.27 9.16
CA GLU A 292 -8.13 -21.88 9.44
C GLU A 292 -6.88 -21.44 8.69
N VAL A 293 -6.85 -20.13 8.42
CA VAL A 293 -5.68 -19.46 7.85
C VAL A 293 -4.82 -18.96 9.00
N ILE A 294 -3.63 -19.54 9.14
CA ILE A 294 -2.65 -19.09 10.13
C ILE A 294 -1.78 -18.02 9.49
N ILE A 295 -1.83 -16.82 10.05
CA ILE A 295 -1.04 -15.68 9.58
C ILE A 295 -0.24 -15.09 10.74
N SER A 296 1.02 -14.74 10.46
CA SER A 296 1.86 -14.01 11.41
C SER A 296 2.67 -12.93 10.72
N HIS A 297 3.23 -12.03 11.51
CA HIS A 297 4.20 -11.04 11.06
C HIS A 297 5.37 -10.92 12.03
N THR A 298 6.55 -10.64 11.49
CA THR A 298 7.79 -10.48 12.27
C THR A 298 8.74 -9.49 11.60
N ASN A 299 9.80 -9.11 12.30
CA ASN A 299 10.92 -8.36 11.73
C ASN A 299 12.04 -9.29 11.25
N GLU A 300 12.97 -8.74 10.47
CA GLU A 300 14.05 -9.53 9.86
C GLU A 300 15.03 -10.09 10.90
N ASN A 301 15.31 -9.35 11.98
CA ASN A 301 16.24 -9.80 13.02
C ASN A 301 15.70 -11.04 13.75
N GLU A 302 14.43 -11.03 14.12
CA GLU A 302 13.74 -12.17 14.73
C GLU A 302 13.68 -13.36 13.78
N TYR A 303 13.36 -13.12 12.51
CA TYR A 303 13.35 -14.17 11.49
C TYR A 303 14.73 -14.83 11.33
N ASN A 304 15.80 -14.04 11.25
CA ASN A 304 17.15 -14.57 11.13
C ASN A 304 17.56 -15.38 12.37
N ALA A 305 17.21 -14.92 13.57
CA ALA A 305 17.45 -15.67 14.80
C ALA A 305 16.66 -16.99 14.84
N PHE A 306 15.41 -16.98 14.36
CA PHE A 306 14.56 -18.16 14.25
C PHE A 306 15.14 -19.19 13.26
N VAL A 307 15.60 -18.74 12.09
CA VAL A 307 16.19 -19.61 11.04
C VAL A 307 17.50 -20.23 11.52
N ALA A 308 18.34 -19.46 12.22
CA ALA A 308 19.61 -19.95 12.74
C ALA A 308 19.47 -21.05 13.80
N ASN A 309 18.31 -21.17 14.46
CA ASN A 309 18.07 -22.18 15.48
C ASN A 309 17.58 -23.50 14.86
N LYS A 310 18.43 -24.53 14.90
CA LYS A 310 18.13 -25.88 14.37
C LYS A 310 16.88 -26.53 14.98
N LYS A 311 16.48 -26.18 16.20
CA LYS A 311 15.25 -26.72 16.80
C LYS A 311 13.99 -26.33 16.02
N ASN A 312 14.06 -25.24 15.25
CA ASN A 312 12.93 -24.70 14.50
C ASN A 312 12.81 -25.29 13.09
N GLU A 313 13.71 -26.17 12.67
CA GLU A 313 13.79 -26.71 11.29
C GLU A 313 12.45 -27.31 10.83
N ALA A 314 11.77 -28.07 11.68
CA ALA A 314 10.46 -28.65 11.38
C ALA A 314 9.38 -27.58 11.09
N LEU A 315 9.45 -26.42 11.76
CA LEU A 315 8.48 -25.33 11.56
C LEU A 315 8.86 -24.46 10.36
N GLN A 316 10.16 -24.33 10.05
CA GLN A 316 10.62 -23.61 8.87
C GLN A 316 10.00 -24.17 7.58
N ASP A 317 9.95 -25.50 7.43
CA ASP A 317 9.33 -26.16 6.27
C ASP A 317 7.82 -25.94 6.15
N ARG A 318 7.17 -25.58 7.26
CA ARG A 318 5.74 -25.29 7.35
C ARG A 318 5.40 -23.81 7.20
N ILE A 319 6.38 -22.94 7.02
CA ILE A 319 6.18 -21.49 6.86
C ILE A 319 6.35 -21.08 5.39
N ILE A 320 5.46 -20.23 4.91
CA ILE A 320 5.63 -19.46 3.68
C ILE A 320 5.96 -18.03 4.06
N VAL A 321 7.17 -17.60 3.72
CA VAL A 321 7.64 -16.24 4.03
C VAL A 321 7.37 -15.33 2.84
N ILE A 322 6.59 -14.26 3.09
CA ILE A 322 6.43 -13.17 2.13
C ILE A 322 7.12 -11.92 2.67
N ARG A 323 8.07 -11.40 1.88
CA ARG A 323 8.78 -10.16 2.20
C ARG A 323 7.87 -8.96 1.97
N VAL A 324 7.76 -8.08 2.96
CA VAL A 324 7.01 -6.82 2.88
C VAL A 324 7.98 -5.66 3.13
N PRO A 325 8.65 -5.16 2.08
CA PRO A 325 9.60 -4.06 2.20
C PRO A 325 8.87 -2.74 2.43
N TYR A 326 9.61 -1.69 2.78
CA TYR A 326 9.12 -0.33 2.67
C TYR A 326 8.82 0.05 1.22
N ASN A 327 7.88 0.96 1.03
CA ASN A 327 7.62 1.57 -0.27
C ASN A 327 8.86 2.35 -0.77
N LEU A 328 9.10 2.25 -2.08
CA LEU A 328 10.24 2.85 -2.78
C LEU A 328 9.83 3.93 -3.78
N ARG A 329 8.56 4.33 -3.80
CA ARG A 329 8.02 5.40 -4.66
C ARG A 329 7.70 6.63 -3.85
N VAL A 330 8.23 7.78 -4.26
CA VAL A 330 8.03 9.06 -3.56
C VAL A 330 6.55 9.44 -3.54
N SER A 331 5.86 9.28 -4.67
CA SER A 331 4.43 9.58 -4.82
C SER A 331 3.52 8.72 -3.94
N ASP A 332 3.86 7.44 -3.75
CA ASP A 332 3.11 6.56 -2.85
C ASP A 332 3.47 6.82 -1.37
N GLU A 333 4.70 7.22 -1.07
CA GLU A 333 5.12 7.57 0.30
C GLU A 333 4.43 8.85 0.77
N GLU A 334 4.27 9.83 -0.12
CA GLU A 334 3.52 11.05 0.13
C GLU A 334 2.06 10.75 0.53
N LYS A 335 1.42 9.76 -0.12
CA LYS A 335 0.06 9.30 0.23
C LYS A 335 0.04 8.64 1.61
N ILE A 336 1.06 7.87 1.97
CA ILE A 336 1.19 7.28 3.31
C ILE A 336 1.20 8.39 4.36
N TYR A 337 2.01 9.44 4.15
CA TYR A 337 2.09 10.53 5.12
C TYR A 337 0.81 11.35 5.20
N LYS A 338 0.21 11.67 4.05
CA LYS A 338 -1.08 12.36 4.02
C LYS A 338 -2.13 11.60 4.82
N LYS A 339 -2.26 10.29 4.56
CA LYS A 339 -3.20 9.43 5.29
C LYS A 339 -2.95 9.43 6.80
N LEU A 340 -1.70 9.27 7.22
CA LEU A 340 -1.35 9.22 8.65
C LEU A 340 -1.58 10.56 9.36
N LEU A 341 -1.37 11.68 8.66
CA LEU A 341 -1.66 13.01 9.17
C LEU A 341 -3.17 13.27 9.26
N ASP A 342 -3.95 12.87 8.25
CA ASP A 342 -5.41 13.01 8.23
C ASP A 342 -6.09 12.22 9.36
N GLN A 343 -5.46 11.14 9.84
CA GLN A 343 -5.90 10.37 11.00
C GLN A 343 -5.58 11.03 12.35
N SER A 344 -4.71 12.05 12.36
CA SER A 344 -4.30 12.77 13.55
C SER A 344 -5.05 14.10 13.68
N GLU A 345 -5.31 14.58 14.90
CA GLU A 345 -5.90 15.91 15.09
C GLU A 345 -4.89 17.06 14.96
N ALA A 346 -3.59 16.73 14.95
CA ALA A 346 -2.47 17.67 14.90
C ALA A 346 -2.51 18.69 13.74
N PRO A 347 -2.98 18.36 12.51
CA PRO A 347 -2.94 19.30 11.39
C PRO A 347 -4.07 20.35 11.42
N ARG A 348 -5.06 20.26 12.32
CA ARG A 348 -6.31 21.04 12.20
C ARG A 348 -6.13 22.56 12.21
N HIS A 349 -4.98 23.06 12.66
CA HIS A 349 -4.70 24.50 12.77
C HIS A 349 -3.41 24.95 12.07
N VAL A 350 -2.66 24.04 11.45
CA VAL A 350 -1.36 24.36 10.81
C VAL A 350 -1.41 23.99 9.34
N HIS A 351 -1.12 24.95 8.48
CA HIS A 351 -1.10 24.73 7.04
C HIS A 351 0.15 23.95 6.61
N ILE A 352 -0.01 22.83 5.91
CA ILE A 352 1.12 22.09 5.32
C ILE A 352 1.38 22.67 3.93
N ALA A 353 2.51 23.34 3.75
CA ALA A 353 2.85 23.95 2.47
C ALA A 353 3.03 22.86 1.38
N PRO A 354 2.75 23.17 0.11
CA PRO A 354 3.01 22.26 -1.00
C PRO A 354 4.45 21.70 -1.01
N TYR A 355 4.60 20.48 -1.51
CA TYR A 355 5.86 19.71 -1.54
C TYR A 355 6.49 19.34 -0.19
N THR A 356 5.92 19.75 0.95
CA THR A 356 6.46 19.43 2.28
C THR A 356 6.50 17.92 2.54
N LEU A 357 5.40 17.22 2.24
CA LEU A 357 5.36 15.76 2.35
C LEU A 357 6.23 15.08 1.29
N ARG A 358 6.32 15.67 0.09
CA ARG A 358 7.14 15.17 -1.01
C ARG A 358 8.62 15.17 -0.68
N VAL A 359 9.17 16.25 -0.08
CA VAL A 359 10.60 16.27 0.30
C VAL A 359 10.90 15.29 1.44
N ALA A 360 9.97 15.13 2.39
CA ALA A 360 10.10 14.13 3.45
C ALA A 360 10.05 12.70 2.87
N ALA A 361 9.22 12.47 1.85
CA ALA A 361 9.12 11.22 1.11
C ALA A 361 10.40 10.93 0.30
N MET A 362 10.96 11.92 -0.41
CA MET A 362 12.23 11.78 -1.12
C MET A 362 13.34 11.35 -0.16
N PHE A 363 13.47 12.02 0.98
CA PHE A 363 14.45 11.62 2.00
C PHE A 363 14.24 10.17 2.45
N ALA A 364 13.03 9.81 2.85
CA ALA A 364 12.73 8.46 3.33
C ALA A 364 13.04 7.39 2.27
N VAL A 365 12.61 7.59 1.03
CA VAL A 365 12.88 6.66 -0.08
C VAL A 365 14.37 6.53 -0.35
N LEU A 366 15.13 7.63 -0.38
CA LEU A 366 16.59 7.57 -0.59
C LEU A 366 17.33 6.78 0.49
N THR A 367 16.84 6.78 1.74
CA THR A 367 17.43 5.96 2.81
C THR A 367 17.21 4.46 2.61
N ARG A 368 16.22 4.07 1.80
CA ARG A 368 15.78 2.69 1.56
C ARG A 368 16.37 2.09 0.28
N LEU A 369 16.85 2.94 -0.63
CA LEU A 369 17.46 2.53 -1.89
C LEU A 369 18.90 2.06 -1.68
N GLN A 370 19.26 1.01 -2.41
CA GLN A 370 20.63 0.53 -2.53
C GLN A 370 21.30 1.22 -3.74
N PRO A 371 22.57 1.66 -3.60
CA PRO A 371 23.34 2.16 -4.73
C PRO A 371 23.35 1.16 -5.89
N SER A 372 23.18 1.66 -7.12
CA SER A 372 23.25 0.85 -8.33
C SER A 372 24.70 0.48 -8.65
N LYS A 373 24.94 -0.74 -9.15
CA LYS A 373 26.24 -1.17 -9.71
C LYS A 373 26.54 -0.49 -11.05
N ARG A 374 25.53 0.09 -11.71
CA ARG A 374 25.68 0.84 -12.98
C ARG A 374 26.21 2.24 -12.72
N GLN A 375 27.34 2.59 -13.34
CA GLN A 375 28.05 3.87 -13.11
C GLN A 375 27.23 5.13 -13.45
N ASN A 376 26.24 5.03 -14.35
CA ASN A 376 25.49 6.19 -14.85
C ASN A 376 24.18 6.46 -14.07
N ILE A 377 23.89 5.70 -13.01
CA ILE A 377 22.65 5.80 -12.23
C ILE A 377 23.00 6.09 -10.77
N ASP A 378 22.88 7.37 -10.40
CA ASP A 378 22.93 7.77 -8.99
C ASP A 378 21.60 7.48 -8.27
N LEU A 379 21.59 7.69 -6.95
CA LEU A 379 20.41 7.45 -6.11
C LEU A 379 19.20 8.32 -6.48
N ILE A 380 19.42 9.56 -6.95
CA ILE A 380 18.35 10.48 -7.32
C ILE A 380 17.67 10.01 -8.62
N LYS A 381 18.47 9.64 -9.62
CA LYS A 381 17.97 9.05 -10.87
C LYS A 381 17.22 7.75 -10.58
N LYS A 382 17.77 6.88 -9.72
CA LYS A 382 17.09 5.64 -9.31
C LYS A 382 15.75 5.92 -8.63
N MET A 383 15.70 6.88 -7.71
CA MET A 383 14.46 7.30 -7.04
C MET A 383 13.40 7.81 -8.04
N LYS A 384 13.80 8.65 -9.00
CA LYS A 384 12.90 9.19 -10.05
C LYS A 384 12.37 8.08 -10.96
N LEU A 385 13.24 7.16 -11.40
CA LEU A 385 12.86 6.00 -12.21
C LEU A 385 11.85 5.10 -11.49
N TYR A 386 12.06 4.83 -10.19
CA TYR A 386 11.14 4.01 -9.40
C TYR A 386 9.77 4.67 -9.21
N ASP A 387 9.75 6.00 -9.10
CA ASP A 387 8.55 6.84 -9.05
C ASP A 387 7.85 6.98 -10.43
N GLY A 388 8.39 6.33 -11.48
CA GLY A 388 7.81 6.29 -12.81
C GLY A 388 8.13 7.51 -13.68
N GLN A 389 9.13 8.31 -13.31
CA GLN A 389 9.61 9.42 -14.11
C GLN A 389 10.65 8.94 -15.13
N ASP A 390 10.59 9.46 -16.35
CA ASP A 390 11.63 9.23 -17.36
C ASP A 390 12.89 10.05 -17.01
N VAL A 391 14.06 9.42 -17.07
CA VAL A 391 15.34 10.05 -16.71
C VAL A 391 16.38 9.74 -17.77
N ASP A 392 16.81 10.78 -18.49
CA ASP A 392 17.82 10.71 -19.55
C ASP A 392 17.51 9.60 -20.59
N ASP A 393 18.43 8.65 -20.78
CA ASP A 393 18.34 7.51 -21.71
C ASP A 393 17.70 6.25 -21.08
N PHE A 394 17.30 6.30 -19.81
CA PHE A 394 16.75 5.14 -19.09
C PHE A 394 15.24 5.08 -19.21
N LYS A 395 14.72 3.88 -19.45
CA LYS A 395 13.29 3.61 -19.66
C LYS A 395 12.75 2.65 -18.60
N ALA A 396 11.43 2.45 -18.62
CA ALA A 396 10.75 1.50 -17.74
C ALA A 396 11.33 0.06 -17.77
N LYS A 397 11.99 -0.37 -18.87
CA LYS A 397 12.66 -1.68 -18.94
C LYS A 397 13.84 -1.78 -17.98
N ASP A 398 14.62 -0.70 -17.84
CA ASP A 398 15.79 -0.65 -16.96
C ASP A 398 15.39 -0.75 -15.47
N VAL A 399 14.18 -0.32 -15.12
CA VAL A 399 13.64 -0.39 -13.75
C VAL A 399 13.53 -1.84 -13.26
N LYS A 400 13.12 -2.76 -14.13
CA LYS A 400 13.00 -4.18 -13.76
C LYS A 400 14.37 -4.76 -13.43
N GLU A 401 15.35 -4.49 -14.27
CA GLU A 401 16.74 -4.96 -14.05
C GLU A 401 17.35 -4.35 -12.79
N LEU A 402 17.06 -3.07 -12.50
CA LEU A 402 17.50 -2.40 -11.26
C LEU A 402 16.92 -3.04 -10.00
N ARG A 403 15.66 -3.50 -10.06
CA ARG A 403 15.00 -4.22 -8.96
C ARG A 403 15.58 -5.61 -8.78
N GLU A 404 15.83 -6.33 -9.87
CA GLU A 404 16.43 -7.67 -9.85
C GLU A 404 17.88 -7.65 -9.31
N GLU A 405 18.61 -6.55 -9.52
CA GLU A 405 19.97 -6.36 -8.99
C GLU A 405 20.02 -6.20 -7.45
N ALA A 406 18.94 -5.70 -6.84
CA ALA A 406 18.92 -5.25 -5.44
C ALA A 406 18.12 -6.21 -4.54
N GLU A 407 18.80 -7.15 -3.88
CA GLU A 407 18.16 -8.26 -3.15
C GLU A 407 17.42 -7.87 -1.87
N ARG A 408 17.87 -6.82 -1.18
CA ARG A 408 17.34 -6.36 0.13
C ARG A 408 16.86 -4.91 0.10
N GLU A 409 16.51 -4.40 -1.08
CA GLU A 409 16.04 -3.02 -1.22
C GLU A 409 14.73 -2.80 -0.48
N GLY A 410 14.62 -1.68 0.25
CA GLY A 410 13.44 -1.40 1.08
C GLY A 410 13.34 -2.18 2.38
N MET A 411 14.27 -3.10 2.68
CA MET A 411 14.29 -3.83 3.96
C MET A 411 14.95 -3.03 5.09
N GLU A 412 15.72 -2.00 4.74
CA GLU A 412 16.43 -1.11 5.66
C GLU A 412 16.08 0.36 5.35
N GLY A 413 16.51 1.27 6.23
CA GLY A 413 16.28 2.71 6.11
C GLY A 413 15.19 3.24 7.04
N ILE A 414 14.81 4.50 6.82
CA ILE A 414 13.92 5.24 7.72
C ILE A 414 12.46 4.79 7.55
N SER A 415 11.83 4.47 8.68
CA SER A 415 10.42 4.07 8.73
C SER A 415 9.46 5.24 8.48
N PRO A 416 8.26 5.00 7.91
CA PRO A 416 7.23 6.03 7.80
C PRO A 416 6.84 6.63 9.16
N ARG A 417 6.85 5.81 10.22
CA ARG A 417 6.54 6.23 11.61
C ARG A 417 7.53 7.26 12.11
N TYR A 418 8.82 7.08 11.81
CA TYR A 418 9.84 8.05 12.19
C TYR A 418 9.54 9.42 11.59
N ILE A 419 9.31 9.48 10.27
CA ILE A 419 9.03 10.73 9.56
C ILE A 419 7.79 11.40 10.12
N ILE A 420 6.69 10.67 10.29
CA ILE A 420 5.46 11.23 10.85
C ILE A 420 5.64 11.74 12.26
N ASN A 421 6.40 11.04 13.10
CA ASN A 421 6.70 11.53 14.44
C ASN A 421 7.47 12.86 14.39
N ARG A 422 8.45 13.00 13.47
CA ARG A 422 9.21 14.25 13.30
C ARG A 422 8.33 15.39 12.78
N LEU A 423 7.50 15.13 11.77
CA LEU A 423 6.58 16.13 11.23
C LEU A 423 5.53 16.54 12.27
N SER A 424 4.95 15.59 13.00
CA SER A 424 3.97 15.86 14.06
C SER A 424 4.59 16.70 15.19
N SER A 425 5.82 16.38 15.61
CA SER A 425 6.55 17.22 16.57
C SER A 425 6.83 18.63 16.08
N ALA A 426 6.96 18.83 14.76
CA ALA A 426 7.08 20.17 14.19
C ALA A 426 5.72 20.91 14.17
N LEU A 427 4.62 20.21 13.89
CA LEU A 427 3.27 20.80 13.84
C LEU A 427 2.75 21.27 15.21
N VAL A 428 3.22 20.68 16.32
CA VAL A 428 2.73 21.00 17.67
C VAL A 428 3.49 22.17 18.33
N ARG A 429 4.53 22.73 17.70
CA ARG A 429 5.28 23.85 18.29
C ARG A 429 4.45 25.14 18.28
N ASP A 430 4.48 25.86 19.40
CA ASP A 430 3.79 27.13 19.55
C ASP A 430 4.25 28.18 18.51
N GLY A 431 3.30 28.93 17.97
CA GLY A 431 3.56 30.04 17.03
C GLY A 431 3.78 29.62 15.58
N ILE A 432 3.66 28.34 15.24
CA ILE A 432 3.80 27.87 13.85
C ILE A 432 2.44 27.96 13.12
N THR A 433 2.39 28.77 12.07
CA THR A 433 1.21 28.91 11.20
C THR A 433 1.21 27.93 10.03
N CYS A 434 2.40 27.53 9.57
CA CYS A 434 2.57 26.59 8.47
C CYS A 434 3.86 25.78 8.60
N LEU A 435 3.87 24.58 8.04
CA LEU A 435 5.05 23.73 7.93
C LEU A 435 5.56 23.76 6.49
N THR A 436 6.80 24.23 6.30
CA THR A 436 7.43 24.28 4.97
C THR A 436 8.30 23.04 4.67
N PRO A 437 8.69 22.84 3.39
CA PRO A 437 9.64 21.77 3.03
C PRO A 437 10.97 21.85 3.79
N ILE A 438 11.47 23.07 4.04
CA ILE A 438 12.72 23.28 4.78
C ILE A 438 12.55 22.96 6.26
N ASP A 439 11.40 23.31 6.86
CA ASP A 439 11.11 22.96 8.25
C ASP A 439 10.95 21.46 8.43
N ALA A 440 10.33 20.76 7.47
CA ALA A 440 10.25 19.30 7.47
C ALA A 440 11.64 18.65 7.45
N LEU A 441 12.52 19.06 6.53
CA LEU A 441 13.91 18.56 6.48
C LEU A 441 14.69 18.88 7.77
N ARG A 442 14.47 20.07 8.35
CA ARG A 442 15.07 20.46 9.62
C ARG A 442 14.58 19.56 10.76
N ALA A 443 13.27 19.34 10.87
CA ALA A 443 12.67 18.50 11.89
C ALA A 443 13.13 17.04 11.81
N ILE A 444 13.32 16.53 10.59
CA ILE A 444 13.90 15.21 10.34
C ILE A 444 15.34 15.16 10.86
N ARG A 445 16.18 16.10 10.41
CA ARG A 445 17.60 16.18 10.81
C ARG A 445 17.78 16.27 12.32
N ASP A 446 17.05 17.18 12.96
CA ASP A 446 17.18 17.45 14.40
C ASP A 446 16.74 16.24 15.24
N GLY A 447 15.99 15.30 14.66
CA GLY A 447 15.60 14.07 15.32
C GLY A 447 16.58 12.90 15.20
N PHE A 448 17.71 13.05 14.49
CA PHE A 448 18.69 11.96 14.38
C PHE A 448 19.32 11.62 15.74
N ASP A 449 19.63 12.63 16.56
CA ASP A 449 20.25 12.45 17.87
C ASP A 449 19.33 11.75 18.89
N GLN A 450 18.01 11.76 18.64
CA GLN A 450 17.02 11.17 19.54
C GLN A 450 16.65 9.73 19.17
N HIS A 451 17.14 9.22 18.03
CA HIS A 451 16.72 7.91 17.51
C HIS A 451 17.74 6.82 17.83
N THR A 452 17.38 5.91 18.73
CA THR A 452 18.27 4.82 19.21
C THR A 452 18.74 3.86 18.12
N GLY A 453 18.03 3.78 17.00
CA GLY A 453 18.36 2.90 15.88
C GLY A 453 19.22 3.52 14.76
N ILE A 454 19.63 4.80 14.86
CA ILE A 454 20.48 5.45 13.84
C ILE A 454 21.94 5.40 14.32
N SER A 455 22.81 4.74 13.56
CA SER A 455 24.23 4.70 13.85
C SER A 455 24.93 6.02 13.48
N ALA A 456 26.18 6.21 13.92
CA ALA A 456 26.97 7.38 13.54
C ALA A 456 27.24 7.43 12.02
N GLU A 457 27.45 6.28 11.39
CA GLU A 457 27.62 6.14 9.94
C GLU A 457 26.33 6.48 9.19
N ASP A 458 25.18 5.96 9.66
CA ASP A 458 23.87 6.31 9.09
C ASP A 458 23.61 7.80 9.18
N ARG A 459 23.98 8.45 10.28
CA ARG A 459 23.82 9.89 10.46
C ARG A 459 24.58 10.67 9.38
N GLU A 460 25.84 10.36 9.15
CA GLU A 460 26.64 11.02 8.11
C GLU A 460 26.02 10.81 6.72
N ARG A 461 25.65 9.56 6.41
CA ARG A 461 24.95 9.22 5.18
C ARG A 461 23.65 10.01 5.02
N TYR A 462 22.83 10.07 6.06
CA TYR A 462 21.52 10.74 6.02
C TYR A 462 21.64 12.26 5.91
N LEU A 463 22.67 12.87 6.50
CA LEU A 463 22.95 14.29 6.30
C LEU A 463 23.29 14.60 4.84
N ASN A 464 24.07 13.74 4.19
CA ASN A 464 24.35 13.86 2.75
C ASN A 464 23.07 13.69 1.91
N LEU A 465 22.19 12.74 2.27
CA LEU A 465 20.89 12.58 1.60
C LEU A 465 19.98 13.81 1.79
N ILE A 466 19.93 14.41 2.97
CA ILE A 466 19.19 15.67 3.20
C ILE A 466 19.71 16.78 2.29
N ALA A 467 21.04 16.88 2.11
CA ALA A 467 21.62 17.86 1.19
C ALA A 467 21.23 17.60 -0.27
N MET A 468 21.18 16.33 -0.70
CA MET A 468 20.69 15.96 -2.03
C MET A 468 19.21 16.30 -2.23
N VAL A 469 18.35 15.96 -1.27
CA VAL A 469 16.92 16.30 -1.31
C VAL A 469 16.70 17.81 -1.32
N ARG A 470 17.50 18.57 -0.57
CA ARG A 470 17.43 20.02 -0.58
C ARG A 470 17.74 20.59 -1.98
N LYS A 471 18.74 20.05 -2.68
CA LYS A 471 19.04 20.47 -4.06
C LYS A 471 17.86 20.18 -5.01
N GLU A 472 17.23 19.01 -4.87
CA GLU A 472 16.01 18.71 -5.65
C GLU A 472 14.88 19.69 -5.34
N TYR A 473 14.70 20.03 -4.06
CA TYR A 473 13.72 21.05 -3.67
C TYR A 473 14.07 22.45 -4.20
N ASP A 474 15.35 22.82 -4.27
CA ASP A 474 15.77 24.11 -4.82
C ASP A 474 15.30 24.27 -6.27
N GLU A 475 15.38 23.22 -7.08
CA GLU A 475 14.88 23.23 -8.47
C GLU A 475 13.34 23.27 -8.52
N ILE A 476 12.65 22.51 -7.66
CA ILE A 476 11.18 22.56 -7.55
C ILE A 476 10.73 23.98 -7.17
N ALA A 477 11.34 24.57 -6.16
CA ALA A 477 11.01 25.90 -5.66
C ALA A 477 11.24 27.00 -6.71
N LYS A 478 12.36 26.94 -7.44
CA LYS A 478 12.64 27.87 -8.55
C LYS A 478 11.58 27.79 -9.63
N ASN A 479 11.27 26.58 -10.10
CA ASN A 479 10.27 26.36 -11.15
C ASN A 479 8.89 26.83 -10.70
N GLU A 480 8.50 26.55 -9.46
CA GLU A 480 7.21 26.96 -8.90
C GLU A 480 7.08 28.49 -8.86
N VAL A 481 8.10 29.18 -8.34
CA VAL A 481 8.11 30.65 -8.31
C VAL A 481 8.13 31.22 -9.73
N GLN A 482 8.98 30.73 -10.62
CA GLN A 482 9.06 31.24 -11.99
C GLN A 482 7.73 31.07 -12.75
N ARG A 483 7.02 29.95 -12.55
CA ARG A 483 5.66 29.76 -13.07
C ARG A 483 4.69 30.79 -12.50
N ALA A 484 4.76 31.01 -11.19
CA ALA A 484 3.89 31.97 -10.51
C ALA A 484 4.14 33.43 -10.96
N PHE A 485 5.27 33.76 -11.57
CA PHE A 485 5.52 35.09 -12.16
C PHE A 485 4.82 35.33 -13.52
N VAL A 486 4.29 34.30 -14.17
CA VAL A 486 3.66 34.40 -15.49
C VAL A 486 2.15 34.32 -15.37
N TYR A 487 1.44 35.39 -15.79
CA TYR A 487 -0.03 35.49 -15.72
C TYR A 487 -0.76 34.38 -16.48
N SER A 488 -0.12 33.83 -17.52
CA SER A 488 -0.61 32.70 -18.30
C SER A 488 0.57 31.90 -18.82
N PHE A 489 1.17 31.08 -17.93
CA PHE A 489 2.35 30.29 -18.29
C PHE A 489 2.07 29.38 -19.50
N GLU A 490 0.88 28.77 -19.54
CA GLU A 490 0.50 27.87 -20.63
C GLU A 490 0.37 28.58 -21.98
N GLU A 491 -0.19 29.80 -22.03
CA GLU A 491 -0.27 30.55 -23.30
C GLU A 491 1.11 31.02 -23.77
N MET A 492 1.98 31.43 -22.85
CA MET A 492 3.37 31.78 -23.18
C MET A 492 4.14 30.56 -23.71
N ALA A 493 3.98 29.40 -23.06
CA ALA A 493 4.59 28.14 -23.48
C ALA A 493 4.07 27.67 -24.83
N ARG A 494 2.76 27.77 -25.08
CA ARG A 494 2.15 27.48 -26.39
C ARG A 494 2.68 28.41 -27.47
N THR A 495 2.70 29.72 -27.23
CA THR A 495 3.20 30.70 -28.20
C THR A 495 4.66 30.44 -28.56
N LEU A 496 5.50 30.10 -27.58
CA LEU A 496 6.91 29.76 -27.83
C LEU A 496 7.04 28.41 -28.56
N CYS A 497 6.17 27.44 -28.24
CA CYS A 497 6.10 26.16 -28.93
C CYS A 497 5.73 26.32 -30.39
N ASP A 498 4.64 27.04 -30.69
CA ASP A 498 4.15 27.24 -32.06
C ASP A 498 5.22 27.92 -32.90
N LYS A 499 5.85 28.98 -32.37
CA LYS A 499 7.00 29.62 -33.03
C LYS A 499 8.15 28.64 -33.28
N TYR A 500 8.47 27.77 -32.33
CA TYR A 500 9.51 26.76 -32.55
C TYR A 500 9.12 25.77 -33.65
N LEU A 501 7.88 25.28 -33.65
CA LEU A 501 7.38 24.33 -34.64
C LEU A 501 7.39 24.92 -36.05
N ASP A 502 6.91 26.16 -36.22
CA ASP A 502 6.94 26.87 -37.50
C ASP A 502 8.37 26.96 -38.06
N ASN A 503 9.33 27.33 -37.21
CA ASN A 503 10.74 27.42 -37.60
C ASN A 503 11.36 26.05 -37.93
N VAL A 504 10.98 24.99 -37.21
CA VAL A 504 11.45 23.62 -37.49
C VAL A 504 10.91 23.11 -38.82
N GLU A 505 9.62 23.31 -39.10
CA GLU A 505 9.00 22.92 -40.38
C GLU A 505 9.71 23.62 -41.54
N ALA A 506 9.85 24.94 -41.47
CA ALA A 506 10.51 25.74 -42.50
C ALA A 506 11.99 25.32 -42.69
N TYR A 507 12.74 25.12 -41.60
CA TYR A 507 14.14 24.68 -41.67
C TYR A 507 14.31 23.29 -42.29
N CYS A 508 13.47 22.33 -41.92
CA CYS A 508 13.55 20.96 -42.42
C CYS A 508 13.09 20.85 -43.89
N ASN A 509 12.09 21.64 -44.29
CA ASN A 509 11.58 21.67 -45.67
C ASN A 509 12.39 22.59 -46.60
N LYS A 510 13.32 23.39 -46.06
CA LYS A 510 14.05 24.45 -46.78
C LYS A 510 13.13 25.50 -47.38
N GLU A 511 12.10 25.86 -46.61
CA GLU A 511 11.13 26.89 -46.93
C GLU A 511 11.40 28.15 -46.09
N LYS A 512 10.86 29.28 -46.54
CA LYS A 512 10.91 30.54 -45.79
C LYS A 512 9.60 30.77 -45.06
N LEU A 513 9.67 31.41 -43.90
CA LEU A 513 8.49 31.83 -43.15
C LEU A 513 7.99 33.17 -43.68
N LYS A 514 6.68 33.39 -43.64
CA LYS A 514 6.09 34.71 -43.95
C LYS A 514 5.84 35.46 -42.65
N ASP A 515 6.46 36.62 -42.49
CA ASP A 515 6.21 37.46 -41.32
C ASP A 515 4.74 37.94 -41.34
N PRO A 516 3.96 37.72 -40.26
CA PRO A 516 2.54 38.06 -40.23
C PRO A 516 2.24 39.57 -40.23
N ILE A 517 3.25 40.43 -39.99
CA ILE A 517 3.12 41.88 -39.94
C ILE A 517 3.66 42.51 -41.22
N THR A 518 4.86 42.12 -41.66
CA THR A 518 5.52 42.75 -42.82
C THR A 518 5.22 42.04 -44.14
N GLU A 519 4.66 40.83 -44.08
CA GLU A 519 4.46 39.92 -45.22
C GLU A 519 5.75 39.52 -45.97
N GLU A 520 6.93 39.85 -45.41
CA GLU A 520 8.21 39.51 -46.00
C GLU A 520 8.58 38.04 -45.75
N GLU A 521 9.30 37.46 -46.70
CA GLU A 521 9.87 36.11 -46.54
C GLU A 521 11.14 36.18 -45.67
N VAL A 522 11.08 35.53 -44.52
CA VAL A 522 12.17 35.47 -43.54
C VAL A 522 12.73 34.05 -43.47
N GLU A 523 14.04 33.93 -43.40
CA GLU A 523 14.71 32.65 -43.17
C GLU A 523 14.34 32.10 -41.77
N PRO A 524 14.29 30.77 -41.57
CA PRO A 524 14.04 30.16 -40.27
C PRO A 524 15.03 30.68 -39.21
N ASP A 525 14.51 31.11 -38.05
CA ASP A 525 15.31 31.62 -36.94
C ASP A 525 16.02 30.48 -36.21
N GLU A 526 17.20 30.14 -36.72
CA GLU A 526 18.04 29.13 -36.12
C GLU A 526 18.55 29.54 -34.74
N LYS A 527 18.69 30.83 -34.44
CA LYS A 527 19.11 31.29 -33.10
C LYS A 527 18.03 30.99 -32.07
N LEU A 528 16.77 31.26 -32.39
CA LEU A 528 15.63 30.92 -31.54
C LEU A 528 15.58 29.41 -31.29
N MET A 529 15.61 28.60 -32.35
CA MET A 529 15.57 27.13 -32.23
C MET A 529 16.71 26.61 -31.36
N ARG A 530 17.94 27.06 -31.58
CA ARG A 530 19.10 26.67 -30.77
C ARG A 530 18.97 27.09 -29.31
N SER A 531 18.46 28.30 -29.06
CA SER A 531 18.26 28.79 -27.68
C SER A 531 17.31 27.93 -26.85
N ILE A 532 16.39 27.21 -27.50
CA ILE A 532 15.46 26.24 -26.89
C ILE A 532 16.13 24.86 -26.79
N GLU A 533 16.67 24.36 -27.90
CA GLU A 533 17.31 23.03 -27.99
C GLU A 533 18.46 22.85 -26.98
N GLU A 534 19.26 23.89 -26.76
CA GLU A 534 20.39 23.87 -25.83
C GLU A 534 19.95 23.73 -24.36
N GLN A 535 18.71 24.11 -24.01
CA GLN A 535 18.19 23.97 -22.64
C GLN A 535 18.08 22.52 -22.17
N ILE A 536 18.00 21.60 -23.12
CA ILE A 536 17.97 20.14 -22.88
C ILE A 536 19.23 19.45 -23.39
N GLY A 537 20.32 20.20 -23.56
CA GLY A 537 21.65 19.68 -23.88
C GLY A 537 21.79 19.14 -25.31
N ILE A 538 20.94 19.55 -26.26
CA ILE A 538 21.09 19.14 -27.65
C ILE A 538 22.30 19.85 -28.26
N SER A 539 23.32 19.06 -28.58
CA SER A 539 24.54 19.56 -29.22
C SER A 539 24.31 20.00 -30.66
N GLU A 540 25.25 20.80 -31.19
CA GLU A 540 25.23 21.28 -32.57
C GLU A 540 25.12 20.14 -33.60
N ASN A 541 25.77 19.01 -33.34
CA ASN A 541 25.75 17.84 -34.22
C ASN A 541 24.40 17.09 -34.18
N ALA A 542 23.67 17.19 -33.06
CA ALA A 542 22.40 16.51 -32.86
C ALA A 542 21.18 17.34 -33.28
N LYS A 543 21.34 18.65 -33.54
CA LYS A 543 20.23 19.58 -33.85
C LYS A 543 19.36 19.08 -35.01
N ASN A 544 19.98 18.63 -36.10
CA ASN A 544 19.24 18.19 -37.29
C ASN A 544 18.42 16.93 -37.02
N ALA A 545 18.96 15.99 -36.25
CA ALA A 545 18.25 14.76 -35.89
C ALA A 545 17.03 15.06 -35.00
N PHE A 546 17.18 15.95 -34.02
CA PHE A 546 16.08 16.36 -33.14
C PHE A 546 14.97 17.09 -33.91
N ARG A 547 15.32 18.06 -34.77
CA ARG A 547 14.34 18.78 -35.60
C ARG A 547 13.56 17.84 -36.52
N GLN A 548 14.24 16.88 -37.14
CA GLN A 548 13.60 15.86 -37.97
C GLN A 548 12.66 14.94 -37.17
N GLU A 549 13.06 14.55 -35.95
CA GLU A 549 12.19 13.78 -35.05
C GLU A 549 10.88 14.53 -34.75
N ILE A 550 10.98 15.84 -34.42
CA ILE A 550 9.81 16.69 -34.17
C ILE A 550 8.93 16.79 -35.41
N LEU A 551 9.49 17.04 -36.60
CA LEU A 551 8.74 17.11 -37.85
C LEU A 551 7.96 15.82 -38.16
N ILE A 552 8.60 14.66 -37.96
CA ILE A 552 7.96 13.34 -38.14
C ILE A 552 6.77 13.18 -37.19
N ARG A 553 6.90 13.65 -35.94
CA ARG A 553 5.83 13.60 -34.95
C ARG A 553 4.67 14.52 -35.32
N ILE A 554 4.93 15.75 -35.77
CA ILE A 554 3.89 16.66 -36.26
C ILE A 554 3.13 16.00 -37.42
N SER A 555 3.85 15.49 -38.41
CA SER A 555 3.28 14.78 -39.57
C SER A 555 2.45 13.54 -39.19
N SER A 556 2.83 12.85 -38.11
CA SER A 556 2.08 11.69 -37.59
C SER A 556 0.77 12.10 -36.92
N TYR A 557 0.77 13.22 -36.19
CA TYR A 557 -0.42 13.80 -35.58
C TYR A 557 -1.40 14.32 -36.63
N ALA A 558 -0.90 15.08 -37.61
CA ALA A 558 -1.71 15.61 -38.71
C ALA A 558 -2.43 14.50 -39.50
N ARG A 559 -1.73 13.39 -39.82
CA ARG A 559 -2.32 12.22 -40.49
C ARG A 559 -3.44 11.54 -39.69
N LYS A 560 -3.47 11.70 -38.37
CA LYS A 560 -4.51 11.18 -37.47
C LYS A 560 -5.61 12.21 -37.18
N GLY A 561 -5.60 13.37 -37.86
CA GLY A 561 -6.54 14.47 -37.61
C GLY A 561 -6.39 15.10 -36.24
N ARG A 562 -5.19 15.01 -35.62
CA ARG A 562 -4.89 15.62 -34.30
C ARG A 562 -3.91 16.78 -34.48
N THR A 563 -4.02 17.78 -33.62
CA THR A 563 -3.07 18.91 -33.54
C THR A 563 -1.92 18.57 -32.61
N PHE A 564 -0.71 19.01 -32.96
CA PHE A 564 0.46 18.89 -32.09
C PHE A 564 0.51 20.11 -31.15
N ASP A 565 0.20 19.91 -29.87
CA ASP A 565 0.29 20.90 -28.78
C ASP A 565 1.67 20.81 -28.08
N TYR A 566 2.10 21.87 -27.42
CA TYR A 566 3.17 21.90 -26.39
C TYR A 566 3.26 20.67 -25.45
N ARG A 567 2.13 20.02 -25.09
CA ARG A 567 2.09 18.79 -24.27
C ARG A 567 2.35 17.49 -25.06
N SER A 568 2.51 17.56 -26.38
CA SER A 568 2.57 16.39 -27.28
C SER A 568 3.93 15.72 -27.31
N HIS A 569 4.97 16.40 -26.82
CA HIS A 569 6.35 15.88 -26.79
C HIS A 569 7.10 16.32 -25.55
N GLU A 570 7.47 15.38 -24.69
CA GLU A 570 8.00 15.65 -23.36
C GLU A 570 9.33 16.42 -23.37
N ARG A 571 10.30 16.02 -24.20
CA ARG A 571 11.59 16.74 -24.28
C ARG A 571 11.43 18.18 -24.79
N LEU A 572 10.49 18.41 -25.73
CA LEU A 572 10.26 19.74 -26.27
C LEU A 572 9.53 20.61 -25.24
N ARG A 573 8.55 20.03 -24.54
CA ARG A 573 7.89 20.65 -23.40
C ARG A 573 8.91 21.15 -22.39
N GLU A 574 9.84 20.28 -21.98
CA GLU A 574 10.90 20.60 -21.03
C GLU A 574 11.84 21.72 -21.55
N ALA A 575 12.24 21.65 -22.83
CA ALA A 575 13.09 22.67 -23.45
C ALA A 575 12.44 24.06 -23.44
N ILE A 576 11.14 24.13 -23.76
CA ILE A 576 10.35 25.37 -23.77
C ILE A 576 10.21 25.93 -22.35
N GLU A 577 9.87 25.09 -21.37
CA GLU A 577 9.77 25.54 -19.97
C GLU A 577 11.09 26.11 -19.47
N LYS A 578 12.20 25.39 -19.68
CA LYS A 578 13.54 25.84 -19.29
C LYS A 578 13.93 27.14 -19.98
N LYS A 579 13.58 27.33 -21.25
CA LYS A 579 13.82 28.57 -21.98
C LYS A 579 13.07 29.75 -21.34
N ILE A 580 11.78 29.58 -21.07
CA ILE A 580 10.96 30.61 -20.41
C ILE A 580 11.53 30.95 -19.03
N PHE A 581 11.90 29.94 -18.25
CA PHE A 581 12.51 30.12 -16.93
C PHE A 581 13.87 30.83 -16.99
N ALA A 582 14.70 30.50 -17.98
CA ALA A 582 15.97 31.19 -18.20
C ALA A 582 15.75 32.68 -18.49
N ASP A 583 14.77 33.01 -19.33
CA ASP A 583 14.44 34.40 -19.69
C ASP A 583 13.84 35.19 -18.51
N LEU A 584 13.14 34.51 -17.60
CA LEU A 584 12.55 35.11 -16.39
C LEU A 584 13.52 35.21 -15.21
N LYS A 585 14.69 34.54 -15.27
CA LYS A 585 15.62 34.44 -14.13
C LYS A 585 15.98 35.81 -13.55
N ASP A 586 16.34 36.77 -14.40
CA ASP A 586 16.74 38.12 -13.97
C ASP A 586 15.55 38.91 -13.42
N VAL A 587 14.37 38.78 -14.02
CA VAL A 587 13.14 39.45 -13.56
C VAL A 587 12.78 38.99 -12.15
N VAL A 588 12.80 37.67 -11.92
CA VAL A 588 12.52 37.09 -10.59
C VAL A 588 13.57 37.53 -9.57
N ARG A 589 14.86 37.47 -9.93
CA ARG A 589 15.96 37.89 -9.03
C ARG A 589 15.82 39.37 -8.62
N ILE A 590 15.59 40.26 -9.57
CA ILE A 590 15.44 41.71 -9.31
C ILE A 590 14.24 41.96 -8.39
N THR A 591 13.10 41.33 -8.69
CA THR A 591 11.85 41.54 -7.95
C THR A 591 11.91 40.99 -6.52
N THR A 592 12.65 39.89 -6.29
CA THR A 592 12.71 39.21 -4.97
C THR A 592 13.84 39.67 -4.06
N THR A 593 14.89 40.34 -4.58
CA THR A 593 16.10 40.68 -3.79
C THR A 593 16.15 42.15 -3.34
N SER A 594 15.25 43.01 -3.83
CA SER A 594 15.28 44.45 -3.53
C SER A 594 14.94 44.73 -2.06
N LYS A 595 15.89 45.35 -1.32
CA LYS A 595 15.69 45.80 0.07
C LYS A 595 14.70 46.96 0.21
N THR A 596 14.48 47.69 -0.89
CA THR A 596 13.49 48.77 -1.03
C THR A 596 12.77 48.53 -2.34
N ALA A 597 11.74 47.67 -2.29
CA ALA A 597 10.91 47.39 -3.44
C ALA A 597 10.14 48.66 -3.86
N ASP A 598 10.20 48.99 -5.15
CA ASP A 598 9.37 50.06 -5.70
C ASP A 598 7.87 49.66 -5.72
N PRO A 599 6.94 50.60 -5.91
CA PRO A 599 5.50 50.29 -5.91
C PRO A 599 5.08 49.24 -6.94
N ASP A 600 5.73 49.19 -8.10
CA ASP A 600 5.41 48.23 -9.17
C ASP A 600 5.94 46.83 -8.83
N GLN A 601 7.12 46.73 -8.22
CA GLN A 601 7.70 45.49 -7.70
C GLN A 601 6.82 44.92 -6.57
N LEU A 602 6.39 45.76 -5.63
CA LEU A 602 5.48 45.35 -4.56
C LEU A 602 4.14 44.83 -5.11
N ARG A 603 3.58 45.52 -6.11
CA ARG A 603 2.38 45.06 -6.80
C ARG A 603 2.58 43.69 -7.44
N ARG A 604 3.69 43.50 -8.17
CA ARG A 604 4.03 42.22 -8.81
C ARG A 604 4.20 41.10 -7.79
N LEU A 605 4.88 41.36 -6.67
CA LEU A 605 5.05 40.37 -5.59
C LEU A 605 3.69 39.95 -5.01
N ASN A 606 2.79 40.90 -4.76
CA ASN A 606 1.45 40.57 -4.27
C ASN A 606 0.66 39.74 -5.29
N GLU A 607 0.73 40.07 -6.58
CA GLU A 607 0.09 39.28 -7.64
C GLU A 607 0.63 37.84 -7.70
N VAL A 608 1.94 37.66 -7.51
CA VAL A 608 2.59 36.34 -7.45
C VAL A 608 2.16 35.56 -6.20
N ILE A 609 2.12 36.21 -5.04
CA ILE A 609 1.66 35.61 -3.78
C ILE A 609 0.20 35.16 -3.91
N ASP A 610 -0.66 36.02 -4.46
CA ASP A 610 -2.07 35.69 -4.70
C ASP A 610 -2.21 34.48 -5.62
N ARG A 611 -1.37 34.35 -6.65
CA ARG A 611 -1.34 33.18 -7.53
C ARG A 611 -0.89 31.92 -6.79
N LEU A 612 0.20 31.98 -6.03
CA LEU A 612 0.67 30.86 -5.20
C LEU A 612 -0.41 30.38 -4.22
N ILE A 613 -1.18 31.29 -3.64
CA ILE A 613 -2.27 30.94 -2.72
C ILE A 613 -3.43 30.28 -3.48
N ARG A 614 -3.91 30.92 -4.56
CA ARG A 614 -5.14 30.50 -5.25
C ARG A 614 -4.96 29.25 -6.11
N GLU A 615 -3.83 29.15 -6.81
CA GLU A 615 -3.60 28.12 -7.82
C GLU A 615 -2.71 26.98 -7.31
N HIS A 616 -1.79 27.28 -6.38
CA HIS A 616 -0.79 26.31 -5.92
C HIS A 616 -1.00 25.84 -4.46
N GLY A 617 -1.98 26.42 -3.75
CA GLY A 617 -2.39 25.94 -2.42
C GLY A 617 -1.46 26.36 -1.28
N TYR A 618 -0.70 27.44 -1.44
CA TYR A 618 0.08 28.02 -0.34
C TYR A 618 -0.81 28.88 0.58
N CYS A 619 -0.36 29.15 1.81
CA CYS A 619 -0.86 30.24 2.64
C CYS A 619 0.03 31.49 2.50
N SER A 620 -0.43 32.64 3.01
CA SER A 620 0.31 33.90 2.89
C SER A 620 1.72 33.85 3.50
N VAL A 621 1.90 33.12 4.60
CA VAL A 621 3.20 33.00 5.27
C VAL A 621 4.17 32.17 4.42
N CYS A 622 3.80 30.94 4.06
CA CYS A 622 4.70 30.08 3.29
C CYS A 622 4.93 30.55 1.85
N ALA A 623 3.99 31.29 1.24
CA ALA A 623 4.21 31.92 -0.07
C ALA A 623 5.31 32.99 0.01
N ASN A 624 5.29 33.84 1.04
CA ASN A 624 6.34 34.84 1.27
C ASN A 624 7.69 34.18 1.58
N GLU A 625 7.70 33.13 2.41
CA GLU A 625 8.93 32.38 2.70
C GLU A 625 9.52 31.71 1.46
N LEU A 626 8.68 31.15 0.57
CA LEU A 626 9.12 30.58 -0.70
C LEU A 626 9.78 31.64 -1.59
N LEU A 627 9.18 32.82 -1.74
CA LEU A 627 9.75 33.90 -2.54
C LEU A 627 11.10 34.38 -1.99
N ASN A 628 11.20 34.56 -0.67
CA ASN A 628 12.46 34.90 -0.01
C ASN A 628 13.52 33.80 -0.19
N TYR A 629 13.10 32.54 -0.08
CA TYR A 629 13.97 31.38 -0.29
C TYR A 629 14.55 31.38 -1.70
N VAL A 630 13.70 31.48 -2.73
CA VAL A 630 14.12 31.49 -4.14
C VAL A 630 14.94 32.72 -4.49
N GLY A 631 14.58 33.90 -3.98
CA GLY A 631 15.40 35.11 -4.15
C GLY A 631 16.82 34.91 -3.61
N SER A 632 16.94 34.30 -2.44
CA SER A 632 18.26 33.96 -1.87
C SER A 632 19.03 32.94 -2.72
N LEU A 633 18.36 31.95 -3.31
CA LEU A 633 18.98 30.97 -4.21
C LEU A 633 19.51 31.62 -5.49
N LEU A 634 18.71 32.47 -6.13
CA LEU A 634 19.08 33.17 -7.36
C LEU A 634 20.15 34.25 -7.14
N SER A 635 20.32 34.75 -5.92
CA SER A 635 21.41 35.67 -5.58
C SER A 635 22.77 34.98 -5.40
N ARG A 636 22.78 33.67 -5.17
CA ARG A 636 23.99 32.85 -4.93
C ARG A 636 24.49 32.11 -6.17
N ALA A 637 23.70 32.11 -7.26
CA ALA A 637 23.93 31.36 -8.49
C ALA A 637 24.11 32.31 -9.68
#